data_AF-X1CDQ2-F1
#
_entry.id   AF-X1CDQ2-F1
#
_cell.length_a   1.000
_cell.length_b   1.000
_cell.length_c   1.000
_cell.angle_alpha   90.00
_cell.angle_beta   90.00
_cell.angle_gamma   90.00
#
_symmetry.space_group_name_H-M   'P 1'
#
loop_
_entity.id
_entity.type
_entity.pdbx_description
1 polymer ?
#
loop_
_entity_poly.entity_id
_entity_poly.type
_entity_poly.pdbx_seq_one_letter_code
_entity_poly.pdbx_strand_id
1 'polypeptide(L)'
;MKNKKILTILCSILFLSVIGCSEVTRVYYKSGELRWEANFKESKQEGLSKEYYRSGPLRWEVNYKEGKQEGLSIEYYRSGGLKSKINYMNGQREGLSKT
;
A
#
# COMPACT_ATOMS: atom_id res chain seq x y z
N MET A 1 -47.93 -7.40 -17.26
CA MET A 1 -46.93 -7.60 -16.19
C MET A 1 -45.53 -7.91 -16.75
N LYS A 2 -44.87 -6.99 -17.48
CA LYS A 2 -43.56 -7.26 -18.11
C LYS A 2 -42.44 -6.25 -17.80
N ASN A 3 -42.62 -5.30 -16.87
CA ASN A 3 -41.65 -4.21 -16.65
C ASN A 3 -41.00 -4.16 -15.26
N LYS A 4 -41.18 -5.16 -14.39
CA LYS A 4 -40.55 -5.19 -13.06
C LYS A 4 -39.15 -5.81 -13.02
N LYS A 5 -38.69 -6.47 -14.11
CA LYS A 5 -37.38 -7.15 -14.15
C LYS A 5 -36.21 -6.25 -14.58
N ILE A 6 -36.47 -5.17 -15.33
CA ILE A 6 -35.42 -4.27 -15.84
C ILE A 6 -34.98 -3.27 -14.76
N LEU A 7 -35.92 -2.83 -13.90
CA LEU A 7 -35.64 -1.89 -12.81
C LEU A 7 -34.75 -2.50 -11.71
N THR A 8 -34.88 -3.80 -11.45
CA THR A 8 -34.03 -4.52 -10.48
C THR A 8 -32.60 -4.69 -10.98
N ILE A 9 -32.38 -4.83 -12.29
CA ILE A 9 -31.04 -5.01 -12.87
C ILE A 9 -30.23 -3.70 -12.85
N LEU A 10 -30.87 -2.55 -13.08
CA LEU A 10 -30.21 -1.24 -12.98
C LEU A 10 -29.77 -0.91 -11.54
N CYS A 11 -30.53 -1.33 -10.52
CA CYS A 11 -30.18 -1.11 -9.12
C CYS A 11 -29.00 -1.99 -8.66
N SER A 12 -28.83 -3.19 -9.23
CA SER A 12 -27.70 -4.08 -8.93
C SER A 12 -26.37 -3.63 -9.53
N ILE A 13 -26.38 -2.90 -10.65
CA ILE A 13 -25.15 -2.38 -11.29
C ILE A 13 -24.59 -1.19 -10.47
N LEU A 14 -25.45 -0.42 -9.81
CA LEU A 14 -25.10 0.66 -8.88
C LEU A 14 -24.50 0.19 -7.55
N PHE A 15 -24.60 -1.10 -7.23
CA PHE A 15 -24.02 -1.69 -6.00
C PHE A 15 -22.59 -2.25 -6.21
N LEU A 16 -22.19 -2.53 -7.45
CA LEU A 16 -20.86 -3.09 -7.76
C LEU A 16 -19.74 -2.04 -7.75
N SER A 17 -20.07 -0.74 -7.80
CA SER A 17 -19.07 0.34 -7.77
C SER A 17 -18.60 0.72 -6.37
N VAL A 18 -19.15 0.09 -5.31
CA VAL A 18 -18.73 0.34 -3.92
C VAL A 18 -17.61 -0.63 -3.49
N ILE A 19 -17.09 -1.46 -4.40
CA ILE A 19 -15.93 -2.30 -4.11
C ILE A 19 -14.74 -1.35 -3.91
N GLY A 20 -14.32 -1.23 -2.65
CA GLY A 20 -13.48 -0.16 -2.12
C GLY A 20 -12.39 0.35 -3.06
N CYS A 21 -12.52 1.62 -3.44
CA CYS A 21 -11.50 2.33 -4.20
C CYS A 21 -10.24 2.42 -3.34
N SER A 22 -9.12 1.86 -3.82
CA SER A 22 -7.82 2.09 -3.21
C SER A 22 -7.14 3.28 -3.87
N GLU A 23 -6.72 4.26 -3.08
CA GLU A 23 -6.04 5.46 -3.53
C GLU A 23 -4.52 5.31 -3.37
N VAL A 24 -3.76 5.70 -4.40
CA VAL A 24 -2.30 5.76 -4.31
C VAL A 24 -1.87 7.18 -4.03
N THR A 25 -1.31 7.41 -2.85
CA THR A 25 -0.71 8.70 -2.48
C THR A 25 0.77 8.70 -2.83
N ARG A 26 1.24 9.78 -3.46
CA ARG A 26 2.65 10.01 -3.76
C ARG A 26 3.13 11.30 -3.12
N VAL A 27 4.28 11.22 -2.48
CA VAL A 27 4.98 12.35 -1.88
C VAL A 27 6.33 12.50 -2.57
N TYR A 28 6.65 13.73 -2.93
CA TYR A 28 7.87 14.07 -3.67
C TYR A 28 8.83 14.87 -2.80
N TYR A 29 10.13 14.80 -3.11
CA TYR A 29 11.11 15.74 -2.58
C TYR A 29 10.85 17.15 -3.15
N LYS A 30 11.42 18.18 -2.50
CA LYS A 30 11.34 19.56 -3.00
C LYS A 30 11.89 19.72 -4.43
N SER A 31 12.83 18.86 -4.82
CA SER A 31 13.45 18.79 -6.14
C SER A 31 12.60 18.06 -7.18
N GLY A 32 11.50 17.40 -6.78
CA GLY A 32 10.52 16.78 -7.69
C GLY A 32 10.64 15.26 -7.84
N GLU A 33 11.66 14.61 -7.29
CA GLU A 33 11.79 13.15 -7.34
C GLU A 33 10.83 12.47 -6.35
N LEU A 34 10.34 11.27 -6.71
CA LEU A 34 9.47 10.49 -5.83
C LEU A 34 10.21 10.14 -4.54
N ARG A 35 9.62 10.50 -3.40
CA ARG A 35 10.15 10.19 -2.07
C ARG A 35 9.44 8.98 -1.48
N TRP A 36 8.13 8.92 -1.60
CA TRP A 36 7.33 7.93 -0.94
C TRP A 36 6.02 7.70 -1.68
N GLU A 37 5.59 6.45 -1.77
CA GLU A 37 4.26 6.10 -2.28
C GLU A 37 3.62 5.02 -1.41
N ALA A 38 2.31 5.12 -1.22
CA ALA A 38 1.54 4.10 -0.52
C ALA A 38 0.10 4.05 -1.00
N ASN A 39 -0.47 2.86 -0.84
CA ASN A 39 -1.87 2.58 -1.11
C ASN A 39 -2.70 2.79 0.16
N PHE A 40 -3.88 3.38 0.00
CA PHE A 40 -4.84 3.62 1.05
C PHE A 40 -6.20 3.04 0.66
N LYS A 41 -6.90 2.44 1.62
CA LYS A 41 -8.28 2.00 1.51
C LYS A 41 -9.03 2.50 2.75
N GLU A 42 -10.14 3.18 2.55
CA GLU A 42 -10.97 3.72 3.66
C GLU A 42 -10.14 4.52 4.69
N SER A 43 -9.28 5.41 4.18
CA SER A 43 -8.38 6.26 5.00
C SER A 43 -7.31 5.53 5.81
N LYS A 44 -7.12 4.21 5.60
CA LYS A 44 -6.06 3.41 6.21
C LYS A 44 -5.07 2.95 5.14
N GLN A 45 -3.79 2.82 5.50
CA GLN A 45 -2.82 2.19 4.59
C GLN A 45 -3.17 0.73 4.36
N GLU A 46 -3.15 0.32 3.09
CA GLU A 46 -3.55 -1.02 2.66
C GLU A 46 -2.71 -1.42 1.45
N GLY A 47 -1.87 -2.44 1.59
CA GLY A 47 -0.94 -2.89 0.56
C GLY A 47 0.45 -2.25 0.66
N LEU A 48 1.14 -2.22 -0.46
CA LEU A 48 2.57 -1.88 -0.52
C LEU A 48 2.82 -0.38 -0.29
N SER A 49 3.78 -0.09 0.57
CA SER A 49 4.34 1.22 0.86
C SER A 49 5.83 1.21 0.56
N LYS A 50 6.31 2.24 -0.15
CA LYS A 50 7.71 2.35 -0.58
C LYS A 50 8.25 3.72 -0.27
N GLU A 51 9.47 3.79 0.25
CA GLU A 51 10.26 5.00 0.36
C GLU A 51 11.51 4.88 -0.53
N TYR A 52 11.86 5.98 -1.19
CA TYR A 52 13.01 6.08 -2.09
C TYR A 52 14.01 7.08 -1.55
N TYR A 53 15.29 6.86 -1.82
CA TYR A 53 16.31 7.88 -1.64
C TYR A 53 16.12 8.99 -2.69
N ARG A 54 16.57 10.21 -2.38
CA ARG A 54 16.56 11.33 -3.35
C ARG A 54 17.29 11.02 -4.67
N SER A 55 18.26 10.10 -4.65
CA SER A 55 18.93 9.63 -5.87
C SER A 55 18.08 8.73 -6.76
N GLY A 56 16.90 8.27 -6.32
CA GLY A 56 16.03 7.35 -7.04
C GLY A 56 15.94 5.91 -6.51
N PRO A 57 17.01 5.28 -5.97
CA PRO A 57 16.95 3.91 -5.48
C PRO A 57 15.95 3.72 -4.32
N LEU A 58 15.35 2.53 -4.25
CA LEU A 58 14.48 2.12 -3.16
C LEU A 58 15.27 2.13 -1.85
N ARG A 59 14.71 2.79 -0.84
CA ARG A 59 15.25 2.86 0.51
C ARG A 59 14.58 1.84 1.41
N TRP A 60 13.26 1.71 1.30
CA TRP A 60 12.48 0.90 2.22
C TRP A 60 11.16 0.47 1.59
N GLU A 61 10.71 -0.74 1.89
CA GLU A 61 9.37 -1.19 1.55
C GLU A 61 8.76 -2.06 2.65
N VAL A 62 7.43 -2.02 2.77
CA VAL A 62 6.64 -2.89 3.63
C VAL A 62 5.20 -2.95 3.12
N ASN A 63 4.49 -4.04 3.40
CA ASN A 63 3.03 -4.08 3.22
C ASN A 63 2.30 -3.62 4.48
N TYR A 64 1.15 -3.01 4.28
CA TYR A 64 0.20 -2.66 5.33
C TYR A 64 -1.11 -3.41 5.15
N LYS A 65 -1.76 -3.72 6.26
CA LYS A 65 -3.12 -4.25 6.32
C LYS A 65 -3.87 -3.53 7.42
N GLU A 66 -4.98 -2.87 7.07
CA GLU A 66 -5.79 -2.06 7.98
C GLU A 66 -4.97 -1.03 8.77
N GLY A 67 -3.96 -0.43 8.13
CA GLY A 67 -3.07 0.57 8.74
C GLY A 67 -1.95 0.00 9.61
N LYS A 68 -1.79 -1.33 9.70
CA LYS A 68 -0.70 -1.99 10.44
C LYS A 68 0.29 -2.63 9.48
N GLN A 69 1.57 -2.62 9.81
CA GLN A 69 2.58 -3.35 9.04
C GLN A 69 2.30 -4.85 9.07
N GLU A 70 2.37 -5.48 7.91
CA GLU A 70 2.06 -6.90 7.72
C GLU A 70 3.04 -7.53 6.73
N GLY A 71 3.66 -8.63 7.14
CA GLY A 71 4.67 -9.33 6.36
C GLY A 71 6.02 -8.63 6.34
N LEU A 72 6.73 -8.78 5.22
CA LEU A 72 8.13 -8.45 5.16
C LEU A 72 8.40 -6.95 4.97
N SER A 73 9.20 -6.39 5.87
CA SER A 73 9.81 -5.08 5.70
C SER A 73 11.26 -5.22 5.29
N ILE A 74 11.65 -4.52 4.23
CA ILE A 74 13.01 -4.53 3.70
C ILE A 74 13.54 -3.11 3.68
N GLU A 75 14.74 -2.90 4.23
CA GLU A 75 15.49 -1.65 4.09
C GLU A 75 16.76 -1.92 3.28
N TYR A 76 17.11 -0.97 2.42
CA TYR A 76 18.29 -1.02 1.57
C TYR A 76 19.22 0.15 1.90
N TYR A 77 20.53 -0.07 1.73
CA TYR A 77 21.50 1.02 1.69
C TYR A 77 21.37 1.80 0.38
N ARG A 78 21.89 3.03 0.36
CA ARG A 78 21.94 3.85 -0.86
C ARG A 78 22.75 3.20 -1.99
N SER A 79 23.68 2.30 -1.66
CA SER A 79 24.43 1.47 -2.62
C SER A 79 23.61 0.35 -3.26
N GLY A 80 22.37 0.11 -2.79
CA GLY A 80 21.49 -0.97 -3.24
C GLY A 80 21.62 -2.27 -2.44
N GLY A 81 22.61 -2.38 -1.54
CA GLY A 81 22.77 -3.55 -0.67
C GLY A 81 21.64 -3.67 0.35
N LEU A 82 21.28 -4.90 0.73
CA LEU A 82 20.32 -5.16 1.80
C LEU A 82 20.87 -4.61 3.12
N LYS A 83 20.07 -3.80 3.82
CA LYS A 83 20.41 -3.22 5.12
C LYS A 83 19.73 -3.94 6.26
N SER A 84 18.44 -4.25 6.13
CA SER A 84 17.72 -5.04 7.12
C SER A 84 16.51 -5.72 6.52
N LYS A 85 16.13 -6.84 7.11
CA LYS A 85 14.92 -7.60 6.76
C LYS A 85 14.22 -8.03 8.04
N ILE A 86 13.01 -7.49 8.25
CA ILE A 86 12.21 -7.70 9.47
C ILE A 86 10.82 -8.15 9.07
N ASN A 87 10.32 -9.24 9.66
CA ASN A 87 8.92 -9.63 9.47
C ASN A 87 8.03 -8.87 10.47
N TYR A 88 6.86 -8.45 10.03
CA TYR A 88 5.84 -7.86 10.89
C TYR A 88 4.55 -8.69 10.82
N MET A 89 3.86 -8.80 11.95
CA MET A 89 2.53 -9.38 12.04
C MET A 89 1.68 -8.48 12.91
N ASN A 90 0.58 -7.95 12.37
CA ASN A 90 -0.31 -7.01 13.06
C ASN A 90 0.43 -5.80 13.66
N GLY A 91 1.45 -5.30 12.95
CA GLY A 91 2.27 -4.16 13.38
C GLY A 91 3.35 -4.50 14.42
N GLN A 92 3.48 -5.75 14.84
CA GLN A 92 4.53 -6.19 15.75
C GLN A 92 5.66 -6.86 14.99
N ARG A 93 6.90 -6.59 15.36
CA ARG A 93 8.07 -7.28 14.79
C ARG A 93 8.06 -8.74 15.22
N GLU A 94 8.13 -9.62 14.24
CA GLU A 94 8.23 -11.06 14.45
C GLU A 94 9.67 -11.51 14.14
N GLY A 95 10.34 -12.06 15.16
CA GLY A 95 11.64 -12.73 15.03
C GLY A 95 12.89 -11.85 15.16
N LEU A 96 14.05 -12.50 14.97
CA LEU A 96 15.38 -11.87 14.99
C LEU A 96 15.65 -11.20 13.64
N SER A 97 15.87 -9.88 13.66
CA SER A 97 16.30 -9.08 12.50
C SER A 97 17.46 -9.76 11.78
N LYS A 98 17.30 -10.13 10.51
CA LYS A 98 18.45 -10.53 9.67
C LYS A 98 19.07 -9.25 9.11
N THR A 99 20.33 -9.03 9.47
CA THR A 99 21.19 -7.93 9.02
C THR A 99 22.28 -8.51 8.14
#